data_AF-A0A4Q6C0U5-F1
#
_entry.id   AF-A0A4Q6C0U5-F1
#
_cell.length_a   1.000
_cell.length_b   1.000
_cell.length_c   1.000
_cell.angle_alpha   90.00
_cell.angle_beta   90.00
_cell.angle_gamma   90.00
#
_symmetry.space_group_name_H-M   'P 1'
#
loop_
_entity.id
_entity.type
_entity.pdbx_description
1 polymer ?
#
loop_
_entity_poly.entity_id
_entity_poly.type
_entity_poly.pdbx_seq_one_letter_code
_entity_poly.pdbx_strand_id
1 'polypeptide(L)'
;MTEFIPAGTRFHALPSPFPMKRGGELHGARVAYETWGELNAAGDNAILIVTGLSPDAHAARNAGNDEPGWWEAMLGPGKPIDSTRWFVVCVNSLGSCKGSTGPASVN
;
A
#
# COMPACT_ATOMS: atom_id res chain seq x y z
N MET A 1 14.44 -3.26 14.82
CA MET A 1 13.91 -2.81 13.52
C MET A 1 13.14 -1.53 13.77
N THR A 2 13.42 -0.44 13.07
CA THR A 2 12.68 0.83 13.20
C THR A 2 11.46 0.89 12.27
N GLU A 3 11.42 0.03 11.26
CA GLU A 3 10.29 -0.19 10.36
C GLU A 3 9.71 -1.61 10.52
N PHE A 4 8.41 -1.76 10.24
CA PHE A 4 7.66 -3.02 10.24
C PHE A 4 7.02 -3.22 8.87
N ILE A 5 7.78 -3.76 7.92
CA ILE A 5 7.35 -3.90 6.52
C ILE A 5 6.77 -5.31 6.30
N PRO A 6 5.49 -5.45 5.90
CA PRO A 6 4.91 -6.75 5.59
C PRO A 6 5.66 -7.49 4.47
N ALA A 7 5.69 -8.82 4.55
CA ALA A 7 6.12 -9.65 3.43
C ALA A 7 5.24 -9.38 2.19
N GLY A 8 5.79 -9.49 0.98
CA GLY A 8 5.04 -9.23 -0.25
C GLY A 8 4.81 -7.74 -0.58
N THR A 9 5.24 -6.82 0.28
CA THR A 9 5.18 -5.37 0.01
C THR A 9 5.93 -5.02 -1.27
N ARG A 10 5.27 -4.24 -2.14
CA ARG A 10 5.87 -3.61 -3.32
C ARG A 10 6.11 -2.13 -3.04
N PHE A 11 7.01 -1.52 -3.81
CA PHE A 11 7.33 -0.11 -3.66
C PHE A 11 7.19 0.63 -4.99
N HIS A 12 6.70 1.87 -4.90
CA HIS A 12 6.73 2.83 -5.99
C HIS A 12 7.59 4.02 -5.56
N ALA A 13 8.61 4.36 -6.35
CA ALA A 13 9.44 5.52 -6.10
C ALA A 13 8.63 6.80 -6.35
N LEU A 14 8.72 7.76 -5.43
CA LEU A 14 8.19 9.10 -5.65
C LEU A 14 9.18 9.89 -6.51
N PRO A 15 8.72 10.92 -7.24
CA PRO A 15 9.62 11.90 -7.86
C PRO A 15 10.64 12.42 -6.86
N SER A 16 11.86 12.68 -7.32
CA SER A 16 12.94 13.20 -6.48
C SER A 16 13.46 14.49 -7.13
N PRO A 17 13.14 15.67 -6.56
CA PRO A 17 12.49 15.90 -5.27
C PRO A 17 10.96 15.69 -5.24
N PHE A 18 10.44 15.33 -4.07
CA PHE A 18 9.01 15.30 -3.76
C PHE A 18 8.64 16.46 -2.80
N PRO A 19 7.95 17.51 -3.27
CA PRO A 19 7.65 18.69 -2.45
C PRO A 19 6.56 18.42 -1.41
N MET A 20 6.77 18.91 -0.19
CA MET A 20 5.82 18.75 0.92
C MET A 20 4.97 20.02 1.10
N LYS A 21 3.68 19.83 1.42
CA LYS A 21 2.71 20.94 1.55
C LYS A 21 3.13 22.04 2.55
N ARG A 22 3.81 21.69 3.64
CA ARG A 22 4.25 22.62 4.69
C ARG A 22 5.70 23.13 4.51
N GLY A 23 6.28 22.93 3.32
CA GLY A 23 7.67 23.26 3.02
C GLY A 23 8.63 22.07 3.18
N GLY A 24 9.78 22.18 2.54
CA GLY A 24 10.75 21.09 2.41
C GLY A 24 10.38 20.10 1.29
N GLU A 25 11.29 19.17 1.04
CA GLU A 25 11.16 18.12 0.03
C GLU A 25 11.79 16.81 0.51
N LEU A 26 11.34 15.70 -0.06
CA LEU A 26 11.94 14.38 0.14
C LEU A 26 12.73 13.97 -1.11
N HIS A 27 13.91 13.39 -0.92
CA HIS A 27 14.70 12.75 -1.97
C HIS A 27 14.70 11.25 -1.78
N GLY A 28 14.65 10.49 -2.88
CA GLY A 28 14.68 9.02 -2.84
C GLY A 28 13.47 8.38 -2.13
N ALA A 29 12.39 9.13 -1.91
CA ALA A 29 11.22 8.64 -1.19
C ALA A 29 10.43 7.58 -1.98
N ARG A 30 9.67 6.76 -1.26
CA ARG A 30 8.85 5.68 -1.82
C ARG A 30 7.53 5.52 -1.08
N VAL A 31 6.55 4.93 -1.76
CA VAL A 31 5.29 4.45 -1.19
C VAL A 31 5.28 2.93 -1.24
N ALA A 32 5.04 2.30 -0.10
CA ALA A 32 4.76 0.88 0.02
C ALA A 32 3.29 0.57 -0.31
N TYR A 33 3.06 -0.49 -1.06
CA TYR A 33 1.71 -0.92 -1.44
C TYR A 33 1.62 -2.43 -1.65
N GLU A 34 0.39 -2.93 -1.62
CA GLU A 34 0.02 -4.30 -1.99
C GLU A 34 -1.20 -4.28 -2.91
N THR A 35 -1.42 -5.40 -3.62
CA THR A 35 -2.47 -5.48 -4.66
C THR A 35 -3.22 -6.81 -4.64
N TRP A 36 -4.51 -6.77 -4.99
CA TRP A 36 -5.38 -7.95 -5.14
C TRP A 36 -6.17 -7.87 -6.45
N GLY A 37 -6.36 -9.01 -7.10
CA GLY A 37 -7.04 -9.08 -8.40
C GLY A 37 -6.15 -8.66 -9.57
N GLU A 38 -6.76 -8.53 -10.75
CA GLU A 38 -6.07 -8.20 -12.00
C GLU A 38 -6.64 -6.91 -12.60
N LEU A 39 -5.73 -6.01 -13.00
CA LEU A 39 -6.10 -4.79 -13.72
C LEU A 39 -6.53 -5.16 -15.14
N ASN A 40 -7.72 -4.73 -15.54
CA ASN A 40 -8.21 -5.00 -16.89
C ASN A 40 -7.46 -4.15 -17.94
N ALA A 41 -7.62 -4.51 -19.22
CA ALA A 41 -6.94 -3.82 -20.31
C ALA A 41 -7.30 -2.32 -20.43
N ALA A 42 -8.49 -1.92 -19.98
CA ALA A 42 -8.94 -0.52 -20.00
C ALA A 42 -8.39 0.31 -18.83
N GLY A 43 -7.90 -0.35 -17.77
CA GLY A 43 -7.44 0.29 -16.55
C GLY A 43 -8.56 0.90 -15.69
N ASP A 44 -9.82 0.52 -15.89
CA ASP A 44 -11.00 1.16 -15.27
C ASP A 44 -11.58 0.37 -14.08
N ASN A 45 -11.01 -0.77 -13.73
CA ASN A 45 -11.42 -1.59 -12.58
C ASN A 45 -10.52 -1.40 -11.34
N ALA A 46 -9.81 -0.28 -11.23
CA ALA A 46 -8.93 -0.01 -10.09
C ALA A 46 -9.69 0.58 -8.90
N ILE A 47 -9.44 0.05 -7.69
CA ILE A 47 -9.88 0.62 -6.42
C ILE A 47 -8.66 0.93 -5.55
N LEU A 48 -8.56 2.17 -5.07
CA LEU A 48 -7.53 2.58 -4.11
C LEU A 48 -8.08 2.56 -2.68
N ILE A 49 -7.41 1.83 -1.79
CA ILE A 49 -7.64 1.86 -0.34
C ILE A 49 -6.58 2.76 0.31
N VAL A 50 -7.06 3.80 0.99
CA VAL A 50 -6.26 4.63 1.90
C VAL A 50 -6.63 4.23 3.32
N THR A 51 -5.62 3.86 4.12
CA THR A 51 -5.80 3.29 5.45
C THR A 51 -6.26 4.32 6.47
N GLY A 52 -6.68 3.84 7.65
CA GLY A 52 -6.59 4.64 8.87
C GLY A 52 -5.15 4.96 9.27
N LEU A 53 -4.95 5.48 10.48
CA LEU A 53 -3.61 5.88 10.96
C LEU A 53 -2.67 4.69 11.20
N SER A 54 -3.15 3.63 11.83
CA SER A 54 -2.33 2.52 12.31
C SER A 54 -2.03 1.40 11.30
N PRO A 55 -2.88 1.05 10.30
CA PRO A 55 -2.63 -0.10 9.44
C PRO A 55 -1.47 0.09 8.44
N ASP A 56 -0.95 -1.03 7.93
CA ASP A 56 -0.06 -1.09 6.75
C ASP A 56 -0.88 -1.26 5.47
N ALA A 57 -0.17 -1.41 4.35
CA ALA A 57 -0.75 -1.80 3.08
C ALA A 57 -1.41 -3.20 3.10
N HIS A 58 -1.13 -4.09 4.07
CA HIS A 58 -1.58 -5.48 4.05
C HIS A 58 -3.06 -5.62 4.48
N ALA A 59 -3.97 -5.30 3.57
CA ALA A 59 -5.41 -5.29 3.83
C ALA A 59 -6.05 -6.69 3.91
N ALA A 60 -5.54 -7.66 3.14
CA ALA A 60 -5.96 -9.06 3.18
C ALA A 60 -4.82 -9.98 2.70
N ARG A 61 -4.92 -11.28 2.98
CA ARG A 61 -3.99 -12.29 2.45
C ARG A 61 -3.81 -12.19 0.93
N ASN A 62 -2.60 -12.45 0.43
CA ASN A 62 -2.30 -12.55 -1.00
C ASN A 62 -1.13 -13.53 -1.25
N ALA A 63 -0.75 -13.72 -2.52
CA ALA A 63 0.30 -14.67 -2.90
C ALA A 63 1.69 -14.33 -2.31
N GLY A 64 1.96 -13.06 -1.97
CA GLY A 64 3.21 -12.63 -1.34
C GLY A 64 3.19 -12.74 0.18
N ASN A 65 2.02 -12.88 0.80
CA ASN A 65 1.83 -12.99 2.25
C ASN A 65 0.45 -13.61 2.58
N ASP A 66 0.42 -14.84 3.09
CA ASP A 66 -0.82 -15.57 3.41
C ASP A 66 -1.34 -15.31 4.85
N GLU A 67 -0.67 -14.43 5.61
CA GLU A 67 -1.20 -13.98 6.89
C GLU A 67 -2.50 -13.17 6.68
N PRO A 68 -3.44 -13.17 7.65
CA PRO A 68 -4.65 -12.38 7.54
C PRO A 68 -4.33 -10.88 7.64
N GLY A 69 -4.89 -10.11 6.71
CA GLY A 69 -4.74 -8.65 6.72
C GLY A 69 -5.66 -7.94 7.72
N TRP A 70 -5.41 -6.65 7.93
CA TRP A 70 -6.21 -5.86 8.90
C TRP A 70 -7.67 -5.69 8.50
N TRP A 71 -8.01 -5.93 7.22
CA TRP A 71 -9.36 -5.86 6.67
C TRP A 71 -9.80 -7.16 5.99
N GLU A 72 -9.30 -8.30 6.49
CA GLU A 72 -9.44 -9.63 5.89
C GLU A 72 -10.89 -9.95 5.49
N ALA A 73 -11.89 -9.63 6.29
CA ALA A 73 -13.29 -9.92 5.97
C ALA A 73 -13.87 -9.09 4.81
N MET A 74 -13.27 -7.95 4.49
CA MET A 74 -13.77 -7.02 3.48
C MET A 74 -13.20 -7.25 2.09
N LEU A 75 -11.95 -7.70 1.99
CA LEU A 75 -11.22 -7.80 0.73
C LEU A 75 -10.87 -9.23 0.36
N GLY A 76 -11.23 -9.64 -0.86
CA GLY A 76 -10.90 -10.96 -1.44
C GLY A 76 -12.02 -11.53 -2.32
N PRO A 77 -11.87 -12.75 -2.83
CA PRO A 77 -12.83 -13.36 -3.75
C PRO A 77 -14.23 -13.48 -3.13
N GLY A 78 -15.24 -12.89 -3.78
CA GLY A 78 -16.64 -12.93 -3.33
C GLY A 78 -16.96 -12.13 -2.06
N LYS A 79 -16.00 -11.35 -1.54
CA LYS A 79 -16.18 -10.46 -0.37
C LYS A 79 -16.73 -9.09 -0.80
N PRO A 80 -17.09 -8.19 0.14
CA PRO A 80 -17.62 -6.87 -0.19
C PRO A 80 -16.79 -6.08 -1.20
N ILE A 81 -15.46 -6.13 -1.07
CA ILE A 81 -14.49 -5.69 -2.07
C ILE A 81 -13.98 -6.93 -2.79
N ASP A 82 -14.68 -7.28 -3.86
CA ASP A 82 -14.45 -8.53 -4.60
C ASP A 82 -13.25 -8.42 -5.55
N SER A 83 -12.15 -9.09 -5.19
CA SER A 83 -10.91 -9.10 -5.98
C SER A 83 -11.00 -9.96 -7.25
N THR A 84 -12.12 -10.65 -7.51
CA THR A 84 -12.37 -11.28 -8.82
C THR A 84 -12.90 -10.29 -9.86
N ARG A 85 -13.31 -9.10 -9.41
CA ARG A 85 -13.90 -8.03 -10.25
C ARG A 85 -13.00 -6.80 -10.30
N TRP A 86 -12.43 -6.43 -9.16
CA TRP A 86 -11.64 -5.21 -9.00
C TRP A 86 -10.16 -5.51 -8.83
N PHE A 87 -9.34 -4.65 -9.42
CA PHE A 87 -7.93 -4.53 -9.08
C PHE A 87 -7.77 -3.57 -7.91
N VAL A 88 -7.53 -4.11 -6.73
CA VAL A 88 -7.45 -3.33 -5.50
C VAL A 88 -5.99 -3.02 -5.19
N VAL A 89 -5.70 -1.76 -4.89
CA VAL A 89 -4.39 -1.28 -4.43
C VAL A 89 -4.57 -0.70 -3.04
N CYS A 90 -3.83 -1.19 -2.05
CA CYS A 90 -3.78 -0.60 -0.71
C CYS A 90 -2.40 0.01 -0.49
N VAL A 91 -2.35 1.26 -0.06
CA VAL A 91 -1.10 2.00 0.14
C VAL A 91 -0.83 2.21 1.62
N ASN A 92 0.43 2.11 2.02
CA ASN A 92 0.86 2.62 3.31
C ASN A 92 1.07 4.13 3.21
N SER A 93 0.46 4.88 4.13
CA SER A 93 0.53 6.36 4.10
C SER A 93 1.98 6.87 4.21
N LEU A 94 2.33 7.91 3.46
CA LEU A 94 3.61 8.61 3.60
C LEU A 94 3.77 9.13 5.03
N GLY A 95 4.94 8.93 5.65
CA GLY A 95 5.21 9.25 7.06
C GLY A 95 4.99 8.10 8.05
N SER A 96 4.45 6.96 7.59
CA SER A 96 4.33 5.72 8.36
C SER A 96 5.71 5.08 8.64
N CYS A 97 5.72 3.96 9.37
CA CYS A 97 6.90 3.13 9.63
C CYS A 97 6.76 1.71 9.04
N LYS A 98 5.91 1.53 8.03
CA LYS A 98 5.57 0.21 7.46
C LYS A 98 5.92 0.07 5.99
N GLY A 99 7.00 0.74 5.57
CA GLY A 99 7.62 0.64 4.26
C GLY A 99 7.60 1.93 3.45
N SER A 100 6.52 2.70 3.51
CA SER A 100 6.49 4.06 2.94
C SER A 100 7.45 4.96 3.68
N THR A 101 8.10 5.87 2.96
CA THR A 101 9.10 6.77 3.56
C THR A 101 8.50 7.55 4.72
N GLY A 102 9.16 7.48 5.87
CA GLY A 102 8.79 8.20 7.09
C GLY A 102 10.01 8.45 7.98
N PRO A 103 9.82 8.92 9.22
CA PRO A 103 10.92 9.29 10.11
C PRO A 103 11.89 8.14 10.44
N ALA A 104 11.43 6.90 10.31
CA ALA A 104 12.22 5.70 10.56
C ALA A 104 13.05 5.22 9.35
N SER A 105 12.81 5.80 8.16
CA SER A 105 13.48 5.42 6.92
C SER A 105 14.90 5.95 6.85
N VAL A 106 15.80 5.16 6.29
CA VAL A 106 17.16 5.61 5.93
C VAL A 106 17.10 6.16 4.50
N ASN A 107 17.35 7.46 4.34
CA ASN A 107 17.45 8.16 3.06
C ASN A 107 18.88 8.67 2.85
#